data_AF-A0A8I1WEM8-F1
#
_entry.id   AF-A0A8I1WEM8-F1
#
_cell.length_a   1.000
_cell.length_b   1.000
_cell.length_c   1.000
_cell.angle_alpha   90.00
_cell.angle_beta   90.00
_cell.angle_gamma   90.00
#
_symmetry.space_group_name_H-M   'P 1'
#
loop_
_entity.id
_entity.type
_entity.pdbx_description
1 polymer ?
#
loop_
_entity_poly.entity_id
_entity_poly.type
_entity_poly.pdbx_seq_one_letter_code
_entity_poly.pdbx_strand_id
1 'polypeptide(L)'
;MLPNRLLNSYVYTLIISSLSFGLIFGLYMFAYSGFMAFALVTIGIIGVYALITYLVFAVPLQVWLRRRPRKFSLNNFLIYIAVAFLAVFLFWTVDYPPNALTVFRSLNYYIMSIVAGLIYWFWDSIFLRN
;
A
#
# COMPACT_ATOMS: atom_id res chain seq x y z
N MET A 1 -20.28 -0.09 17.73
CA MET A 1 -19.10 -0.92 18.06
C MET A 1 -18.91 -1.95 16.94
N LEU A 2 -17.82 -1.87 16.18
CA LEU A 2 -17.51 -2.92 15.20
C LEU A 2 -17.18 -4.22 15.98
N PRO A 3 -17.76 -5.38 15.65
CA PRO A 3 -17.44 -6.63 16.34
C PRO A 3 -15.94 -6.90 16.24
N ASN A 4 -15.32 -7.34 17.36
CA ASN A 4 -13.86 -7.53 17.50
C ASN A 4 -13.22 -8.32 16.33
N ARG A 5 -13.96 -9.24 15.71
CA ARG A 5 -13.50 -10.03 14.55
C ARG A 5 -13.30 -9.19 13.28
N LEU A 6 -14.14 -8.18 13.05
CA LEU A 6 -13.99 -7.28 11.91
C LEU A 6 -12.78 -6.37 12.12
N LEU A 7 -12.64 -5.80 13.32
CA LEU A 7 -11.48 -4.97 13.69
C LEU A 7 -10.17 -5.71 13.45
N ASN A 8 -10.09 -6.97 13.89
CA ASN A 8 -8.92 -7.80 13.67
C ASN A 8 -8.61 -7.98 12.17
N SER A 9 -9.62 -8.19 11.33
CA SER A 9 -9.44 -8.30 9.87
C SER A 9 -8.86 -7.03 9.25
N TYR A 10 -9.32 -5.83 9.65
CA TYR A 10 -8.73 -4.55 9.20
C TYR A 10 -7.26 -4.43 9.60
N VAL A 11 -6.96 -4.73 10.87
CA VAL A 11 -5.60 -4.64 11.42
C VAL A 11 -4.66 -5.64 10.74
N TYR A 12 -5.10 -6.88 10.51
CA TYR A 12 -4.29 -7.87 9.80
C TYR A 12 -4.04 -7.48 8.35
N THR A 13 -5.05 -7.00 7.62
CA THR A 13 -4.85 -6.48 6.25
C THR A 13 -3.80 -5.39 6.23
N LEU A 14 -3.89 -4.42 7.15
CA LEU A 14 -2.95 -3.30 7.23
C LEU A 14 -1.52 -3.77 7.50
N ILE A 15 -1.31 -4.54 8.56
CA ILE A 15 0.03 -4.98 8.99
C ILE A 15 0.65 -5.85 7.88
N ILE A 16 -0.08 -6.83 7.37
CA ILE A 16 0.45 -7.76 6.37
C ILE A 16 0.72 -7.04 5.04
N SER A 17 -0.13 -6.10 4.63
CA SER A 17 0.11 -5.30 3.42
C SER A 17 1.34 -4.41 3.55
N SER A 18 1.51 -3.75 4.70
CA SER A 18 2.68 -2.90 4.95
C SER A 18 3.99 -3.70 4.95
N LEU A 19 4.01 -4.87 5.61
CA LEU A 19 5.15 -5.78 5.62
C LEU A 19 5.44 -6.33 4.23
N SER A 20 4.42 -6.72 3.47
CA SER A 20 4.58 -7.23 2.10
C SER A 20 5.18 -6.17 1.19
N PHE A 21 4.71 -4.92 1.29
CA PHE A 21 5.24 -3.81 0.48
C PHE A 21 6.70 -3.50 0.86
N GLY A 22 7.00 -3.40 2.16
CA GLY A 22 8.37 -3.18 2.65
C GLY A 22 9.32 -4.30 2.22
N LEU A 23 8.89 -5.56 2.27
CA LEU A 23 9.67 -6.71 1.80
C LEU A 23 9.95 -6.66 0.29
N ILE A 24 8.94 -6.39 -0.53
CA ILE A 24 9.12 -6.30 -1.99
C ILE A 24 10.10 -5.19 -2.34
N PHE A 25 9.96 -4.02 -1.73
CA PHE A 25 10.85 -2.89 -1.99
C PHE A 25 12.27 -3.16 -1.46
N GLY A 26 12.38 -3.77 -0.29
CA GLY A 26 13.66 -4.17 0.29
C GLY A 26 14.43 -5.17 -0.59
N LEU A 27 13.74 -6.18 -1.11
CA LEU A 27 14.31 -7.14 -2.05
C LEU A 27 14.70 -6.48 -3.39
N TYR A 28 13.90 -5.55 -3.88
CA TYR A 28 14.24 -4.75 -5.05
C TYR A 28 15.53 -3.95 -4.83
N MET A 29 15.65 -3.26 -3.69
CA MET A 29 16.86 -2.50 -3.34
C MET A 29 18.07 -3.41 -3.08
N PHE A 30 17.85 -4.62 -2.54
CA PHE A 30 18.91 -5.62 -2.42
C PHE A 30 19.47 -6.01 -3.78
N ALA A 31 18.60 -6.35 -4.74
CA ALA A 31 18.99 -6.72 -6.09
C ALA A 31 19.73 -5.59 -6.81
N TYR A 32 19.35 -4.34 -6.54
CA TYR A 32 19.99 -3.16 -7.13
C TYR A 32 21.36 -2.82 -6.50
N SER A 33 21.46 -2.88 -5.17
CA SER A 33 22.66 -2.44 -4.43
C SER A 33 23.67 -3.55 -4.10
N GLY A 34 23.24 -4.82 -4.12
CA GLY A 34 24.04 -5.97 -3.70
C GLY A 34 24.35 -6.02 -2.19
N PHE A 35 23.82 -5.09 -1.38
CA PHE A 35 24.19 -4.94 0.02
C PHE A 35 23.03 -5.29 0.97
N MET A 36 23.23 -6.36 1.74
CA MET A 36 22.20 -6.93 2.62
C MET A 36 21.69 -5.95 3.68
N ALA A 37 22.58 -5.15 4.28
CA ALA A 37 22.17 -4.23 5.34
C ALA A 37 21.32 -3.06 4.81
N PHE A 38 21.58 -2.57 3.58
CA PHE A 38 20.72 -1.57 2.95
C PHE A 38 19.32 -2.12 2.70
N ALA A 39 19.20 -3.39 2.29
CA ALA A 39 17.91 -4.05 2.11
C ALA A 39 17.12 -4.13 3.42
N LEU A 40 17.74 -4.62 4.50
CA LEU A 40 17.08 -4.78 5.80
C LEU A 40 16.59 -3.45 6.39
N VAL A 41 17.43 -2.40 6.31
CA VAL A 41 17.06 -1.05 6.75
C VAL A 41 15.89 -0.51 5.91
N THR A 42 15.93 -0.75 4.60
CA THR A 42 14.87 -0.34 3.68
C THR A 42 13.54 -1.03 4.01
N ILE A 43 13.54 -2.34 4.32
CA ILE A 43 12.33 -3.07 4.71
C ILE A 43 11.67 -2.42 5.93
N GLY A 44 12.46 -2.10 6.96
CA GLY A 44 11.96 -1.48 8.18
C GLY A 44 11.38 -0.09 7.92
N ILE A 45 12.16 0.79 7.29
CA ILE A 45 11.78 2.18 7.05
C ILE A 45 10.57 2.26 6.12
N ILE A 46 10.63 1.60 4.96
CA ILE A 46 9.53 1.61 3.98
C ILE A 46 8.30 0.87 4.51
N GLY A 47 8.49 -0.20 5.29
CA GLY A 47 7.38 -0.88 5.95
C GLY A 47 6.58 0.06 6.86
N VAL A 48 7.25 0.89 7.65
CA VAL A 48 6.60 1.89 8.52
C VAL A 48 5.92 2.98 7.70
N TYR A 49 6.57 3.50 6.67
CA TYR A 49 5.94 4.49 5.77
C TYR A 49 4.71 3.93 5.07
N ALA A 50 4.77 2.69 4.59
CA ALA A 50 3.66 1.99 3.98
C ALA A 50 2.52 1.78 4.99
N LEU A 51 2.83 1.45 6.25
CA LEU A 51 1.84 1.32 7.31
C LEU A 51 1.07 2.63 7.52
N ILE A 52 1.77 3.76 7.66
CA ILE A 52 1.13 5.07 7.83
C ILE A 52 0.29 5.41 6.59
N THR A 53 0.83 5.20 5.40
CA THR A 53 0.14 5.51 4.14
C THR A 53 -1.14 4.68 3.97
N TYR A 54 -1.07 3.37 4.21
CA TYR A 54 -2.25 2.52 4.17
C TYR A 54 -3.25 2.87 5.27
N LEU A 55 -2.79 3.29 6.45
CA LEU A 55 -3.69 3.69 7.54
C LEU A 55 -4.47 4.97 7.19
N VAL A 56 -3.83 5.94 6.53
CA VAL A 56 -4.48 7.21 6.16
C VAL A 56 -5.38 7.06 4.94
N PHE A 57 -4.93 6.33 3.91
CA PHE A 57 -5.63 6.29 2.63
C PHE A 57 -6.45 5.01 2.41
N ALA A 58 -5.89 3.85 2.76
CA ALA A 58 -6.48 2.57 2.42
C ALA A 58 -7.49 2.09 3.46
N VAL A 59 -7.28 2.33 4.76
CA VAL A 59 -8.22 1.92 5.82
C VAL A 59 -9.58 2.63 5.73
N PRO A 60 -9.67 3.96 5.53
CA PRO A 60 -10.98 4.60 5.35
C PRO A 60 -11.72 4.07 4.13
N LEU A 61 -10.97 3.81 3.04
CA LEU A 61 -11.50 3.19 1.84
C LEU A 61 -11.99 1.76 2.11
N GLN A 62 -11.24 0.98 2.87
CA GLN A 62 -11.58 -0.39 3.27
C GLN A 62 -12.91 -0.41 4.04
N VAL A 63 -13.09 0.50 5.00
CA VAL A 63 -14.33 0.64 5.78
C VAL A 63 -15.52 0.98 4.87
N TRP A 64 -15.30 1.83 3.86
CA TRP A 64 -16.34 2.21 2.91
C TRP A 64 -16.72 1.05 1.96
N LEU A 65 -15.74 0.38 1.36
CA LEU A 65 -15.95 -0.72 0.42
C LEU A 65 -16.58 -1.95 1.09
N ARG A 66 -16.24 -2.23 2.34
CA ARG A 66 -16.79 -3.36 3.11
C ARG A 66 -18.27 -3.19 3.48
N ARG A 67 -18.88 -2.02 3.23
CA ARG A 67 -20.35 -1.86 3.34
C ARG A 67 -21.12 -2.73 2.34
N ARG A 68 -20.51 -3.05 1.19
CA ARG A 68 -21.04 -4.00 0.20
C ARG A 68 -19.94 -5.01 -0.14
N PRO A 69 -19.73 -6.02 0.70
CA PRO A 69 -18.58 -6.92 0.55
C PRO A 69 -18.66 -7.65 -0.79
N ARG A 70 -17.60 -7.48 -1.60
CA ARG A 70 -17.40 -8.21 -2.85
C ARG A 70 -15.97 -8.72 -2.88
N LYS A 71 -15.79 -10.04 -2.70
CA LYS A 71 -14.48 -10.68 -2.77
C LYS A 71 -13.89 -10.54 -4.17
N PHE A 72 -12.61 -10.20 -4.25
CA PHE A 72 -11.82 -10.13 -5.50
C PHE A 72 -12.50 -9.33 -6.63
N SER A 73 -13.28 -8.30 -6.29
CA SER A 73 -13.92 -7.50 -7.34
C SER A 73 -12.91 -6.56 -8.00
N LEU A 74 -12.92 -6.56 -9.35
CA LEU A 74 -12.10 -5.66 -10.16
C LEU A 74 -12.45 -4.19 -9.91
N ASN A 75 -13.72 -3.88 -9.60
CA ASN A 75 -14.11 -2.53 -9.23
C ASN A 75 -13.40 -2.05 -7.96
N ASN A 76 -13.32 -2.90 -6.91
CA ASN A 76 -12.59 -2.52 -5.70
C ASN A 76 -11.09 -2.37 -5.99
N PHE A 77 -10.53 -3.21 -6.84
CA PHE A 77 -9.14 -3.11 -7.29
C PHE A 77 -8.84 -1.76 -7.96
N LEU A 78 -9.69 -1.34 -8.91
CA LEU A 78 -9.53 -0.05 -9.59
C LEU A 78 -9.60 1.12 -8.61
N ILE A 79 -10.47 1.05 -7.60
CA ILE A 79 -10.58 2.09 -6.58
C ILE A 79 -9.33 2.12 -5.68
N TYR A 80 -8.85 0.97 -5.23
CA TYR A 80 -7.60 0.89 -4.44
C TYR A 80 -6.41 1.42 -5.23
N ILE A 81 -6.31 1.09 -6.52
CA ILE A 81 -5.27 1.64 -7.39
C ILE A 81 -5.38 3.15 -7.50
N ALA A 82 -6.57 3.70 -7.79
CA ALA A 82 -6.76 5.14 -7.92
C ALA A 82 -6.34 5.90 -6.64
N VAL A 83 -6.69 5.37 -5.47
CA VAL A 83 -6.29 5.93 -4.18
C VAL A 83 -4.78 5.75 -3.94
N ALA A 84 -4.19 4.63 -4.35
CA ALA A 84 -2.74 4.42 -4.26
C ALA A 84 -1.95 5.42 -5.11
N PHE A 85 -2.40 5.72 -6.34
CA PHE A 85 -1.83 6.77 -7.18
C PHE A 85 -1.81 8.13 -6.47
N LEU A 86 -2.90 8.50 -5.81
CA LEU A 86 -3.00 9.73 -5.04
C LEU A 86 -2.04 9.70 -3.83
N ALA A 87 -2.00 8.59 -3.09
CA ALA A 87 -1.16 8.43 -1.90
C ALA A 87 0.33 8.53 -2.23
N VAL A 88 0.79 7.81 -3.26
CA VAL A 88 2.19 7.86 -3.72
C VAL A 88 2.54 9.24 -4.27
N PHE A 89 1.60 9.91 -4.96
CA PHE A 89 1.82 11.26 -5.46
C PHE A 89 2.04 12.24 -4.31
N LEU A 90 1.15 12.24 -3.31
CA LEU A 90 1.26 13.08 -2.13
C LEU A 90 2.57 12.83 -1.38
N PHE A 91 2.96 11.57 -1.23
CA PHE A 91 4.22 11.19 -0.60
C PHE A 91 5.42 11.81 -1.34
N TRP A 92 5.48 11.66 -2.67
CA TRP A 92 6.53 12.24 -3.49
C TRP A 92 6.54 13.77 -3.48
N THR A 93 5.38 14.43 -3.43
CA THR A 93 5.34 15.90 -3.35
C THR A 93 5.89 16.44 -2.02
N VAL A 94 5.78 15.68 -0.94
CA VAL A 94 6.36 16.04 0.37
C VAL A 94 7.88 15.90 0.34
N ASP A 95 8.40 14.82 -0.26
CA ASP A 95 9.86 14.59 -0.35
C ASP A 95 10.55 15.51 -1.38
N TYR A 96 9.89 15.86 -2.49
CA TYR A 96 10.47 16.64 -3.59
C TYR A 96 9.53 17.76 -4.10
N PRO A 97 9.33 18.84 -3.31
CA PRO A 97 8.33 19.87 -3.58
C PRO A 97 8.46 20.66 -4.91
N PRO A 98 9.65 21.03 -5.43
CA PRO A 98 9.72 21.89 -6.63
C PRO A 98 9.38 21.18 -7.95
N ASN A 99 9.23 19.84 -7.96
CA ASN A 99 9.19 19.03 -9.19
C ASN A 99 7.96 18.10 -9.29
N ALA A 100 6.81 18.50 -8.73
CA ALA A 100 5.61 17.65 -8.68
C ALA A 100 5.14 17.11 -10.06
N LEU A 101 5.40 17.84 -11.15
CA LEU A 101 5.05 17.40 -12.51
C LEU A 101 6.02 16.36 -13.08
N THR A 102 7.26 16.29 -12.61
CA THR A 102 8.21 15.27 -13.10
C THR A 102 7.90 13.88 -12.56
N VAL A 103 7.11 13.78 -11.49
CA VAL A 103 6.66 12.51 -10.91
C VAL A 103 5.91 11.66 -11.93
N PHE A 104 5.07 12.30 -12.76
CA PHE A 104 4.35 11.62 -13.84
C PHE A 104 5.24 11.13 -14.99
N ARG A 105 6.51 11.56 -15.05
CA ARG A 105 7.48 11.02 -16.02
C ARG A 105 8.21 9.79 -15.47
N SER A 106 8.11 9.53 -14.17
CA SER A 106 8.83 8.43 -13.51
C SER A 106 8.07 7.12 -13.66
N LEU A 107 8.68 6.14 -14.33
CA LEU A 107 8.13 4.79 -14.42
C LEU A 107 7.99 4.15 -13.03
N ASN A 108 8.87 4.49 -12.09
CA ASN A 108 8.81 4.02 -10.71
C ASN A 108 7.53 4.48 -10.00
N TYR A 109 7.04 5.69 -10.28
CA TYR A 109 5.78 6.18 -9.69
C TYR A 109 4.60 5.26 -10.04
N TYR A 110 4.49 4.85 -11.31
CA TYR A 110 3.42 3.95 -11.77
C TYR A 110 3.58 2.55 -11.17
N ILE A 111 4.78 1.98 -11.19
CA ILE A 111 5.03 0.64 -10.60
C ILE A 111 4.65 0.64 -9.12
N MET A 112 5.14 1.61 -8.34
CA MET A 112 4.89 1.66 -6.90
C MET A 112 3.41 1.81 -6.58
N SER A 113 2.70 2.65 -7.34
CA SER A 113 1.25 2.85 -7.17
C SER A 113 0.45 1.57 -7.47
N ILE A 114 0.77 0.89 -8.56
CA ILE A 114 0.10 -0.37 -8.95
C ILE A 114 0.39 -1.47 -7.93
N VAL A 115 1.66 -1.64 -7.54
CA VAL A 115 2.06 -2.65 -6.55
C VAL A 115 1.40 -2.39 -5.19
N ALA A 116 1.38 -1.15 -4.72
CA ALA A 116 0.74 -0.79 -3.46
C ALA A 116 -0.77 -1.08 -3.47
N GLY A 117 -1.46 -0.65 -4.54
CA GLY A 117 -2.90 -0.93 -4.71
C GLY A 117 -3.19 -2.43 -4.79
N LEU A 118 -2.37 -3.19 -5.52
CA LEU A 118 -2.51 -4.64 -5.68
C LEU A 118 -2.33 -5.39 -4.37
N ILE A 119 -1.27 -5.11 -3.62
CA ILE A 119 -1.00 -5.77 -2.33
C ILE A 119 -2.18 -5.55 -1.38
N TYR A 120 -2.62 -4.30 -1.23
CA TYR A 120 -3.68 -3.99 -0.28
C TYR A 120 -5.02 -4.60 -0.70
N TRP A 121 -5.40 -4.50 -1.98
CA TRP A 121 -6.61 -5.14 -2.50
C TRP A 121 -6.59 -6.67 -2.34
N PHE A 122 -5.44 -7.29 -2.57
CA PHE A 122 -5.26 -8.74 -2.45
C PHE A 122 -5.48 -9.20 -1.00
N TRP A 123 -4.79 -8.57 -0.05
CA TRP A 123 -4.95 -8.89 1.37
C TRP A 123 -6.33 -8.52 1.90
N ASP A 124 -6.91 -7.38 1.48
CA ASP A 124 -8.27 -7.01 1.86
C ASP A 124 -9.27 -8.07 1.38
N SER A 125 -9.12 -8.58 0.15
CA SER A 125 -9.98 -9.62 -0.41
C SER A 125 -9.85 -10.96 0.32
N ILE A 126 -8.64 -11.33 0.77
CA ILE A 126 -8.40 -12.56 1.56
C ILE A 126 -9.06 -12.46 2.93
N PHE A 127 -8.88 -11.33 3.62
CA PHE A 127 -9.41 -11.13 4.96
C PHE A 127 -10.88 -10.69 4.97
N LEU A 128 -11.46 -10.43 3.79
CA LEU A 128 -12.89 -10.18 3.63
C LEU A 128 -13.66 -11.45 3.96
N ARG A 129 -14.39 -11.42 5.07
CA ARG A 129 -15.28 -12.51 5.48
C ARG A 129 -16.69 -12.20 4.99
N ASN A 130 -17.31 -13.16 4.30
CA ASN A 130 -18.76 -13.11 4.00
C ASN A 130 -19.55 -13.40 5.28
#